data_AF-A0A7S2D5N0-F1
#
_entry.id   AF-A0A7S2D5N0-F1
#
_cell.length_a   1.000
_cell.length_b   1.000
_cell.length_c   1.000
_cell.angle_alpha   90.00
_cell.angle_beta   90.00
_cell.angle_gamma   90.00
#
_symmetry.space_group_name_H-M   'P 1'
#
loop_
_entity.id
_entity.type
_entity.pdbx_description
1 polymer ?
#
loop_
_entity_poly.entity_id
_entity_poly.type
_entity_poly.pdbx_seq_one_letter_code
_entity_poly.pdbx_strand_id
1 'polypeptide(L)'
;VRVTDARPFWSLTAAEFLNSTKFDNMVGALILLNAITIGIQTDYAAKNVTENFPGEFQIIERIFLACFAVELALRIYVHRRNFFCDCKNAAWNYFDTAVVSAQIFEEALMLIAANVQLNTGMFTILRILRILRIVRILRVVRVLHLISELRTIVSSIIGSLRSPGWTV
;
A
#
# COMPACT_ATOMS: atom_id res chain seq x y z
N VAL A 1 34.70 -9.77 16.70
CA VAL A 1 33.81 -10.94 16.60
C VAL A 1 32.98 -10.80 15.34
N ARG A 2 33.38 -11.49 14.27
CA ARG A 2 32.71 -11.48 12.96
C ARG A 2 31.57 -12.50 13.01
N VAL A 3 30.33 -12.01 13.14
CA VAL A 3 29.17 -12.81 12.77
C VAL A 3 29.00 -12.59 11.27
N THR A 4 29.60 -13.46 10.48
CA THR A 4 29.22 -13.62 9.08
C THR A 4 27.79 -14.12 9.09
N ASP A 5 26.83 -13.21 8.93
CA ASP A 5 25.46 -13.56 8.57
C ASP A 5 25.54 -14.33 7.24
N ALA A 6 25.59 -15.66 7.34
CA ALA A 6 25.52 -16.57 6.22
C ALA A 6 24.16 -16.37 5.56
N ARG A 7 24.11 -15.49 4.57
CA ARG A 7 22.91 -15.29 3.74
C ARG A 7 22.56 -16.64 3.12
N PRO A 8 21.39 -17.22 3.39
CA PRO A 8 21.00 -18.46 2.72
C PRO A 8 20.97 -18.20 1.21
N PHE A 9 21.43 -19.13 0.38
CA PHE A 9 21.54 -18.96 -1.08
C PHE A 9 20.24 -18.44 -1.71
N TRP A 10 19.09 -18.92 -1.21
CA TRP A 10 17.75 -18.48 -1.60
C TRP A 10 17.48 -16.98 -1.38
N SER A 11 18.10 -16.34 -0.39
CA SER A 11 17.94 -14.90 -0.13
C SER A 11 18.64 -14.01 -1.15
N LEU A 12 19.73 -14.50 -1.76
CA LEU A 12 20.45 -13.79 -2.81
C LEU A 12 19.69 -13.89 -4.14
N THR A 13 19.21 -15.09 -4.49
CA THR A 13 18.39 -15.31 -5.68
C THR A 13 17.05 -14.58 -5.59
N ALA A 14 16.42 -14.57 -4.41
CA ALA A 14 15.20 -13.79 -4.18
C ALA A 14 15.46 -12.28 -4.25
N ALA A 15 16.62 -11.80 -3.76
CA ALA A 15 17.00 -10.40 -3.90
C ALA A 15 17.25 -10.00 -5.37
N GLU A 16 17.87 -10.86 -6.17
CA GLU A 16 18.02 -10.64 -7.62
C GLU A 16 16.68 -10.64 -8.34
N PHE A 17 15.77 -11.53 -7.96
CA PHE A 17 14.42 -11.56 -8.53
C PHE A 17 13.61 -10.30 -8.17
N LEU A 18 13.67 -9.86 -6.92
CA LEU A 18 12.99 -8.64 -6.44
C LEU A 18 13.59 -7.36 -7.03
N ASN A 19 14.90 -7.30 -7.27
CA ASN A 19 15.55 -6.15 -7.92
C ASN A 19 15.49 -6.23 -9.46
N SER A 20 14.80 -7.21 -10.02
CA SER A 20 14.65 -7.32 -11.46
C SER A 20 13.68 -6.25 -11.96
N THR A 21 14.06 -5.51 -13.00
CA THR A 21 13.20 -4.52 -13.67
C THR A 21 11.87 -5.12 -14.13
N LYS A 22 11.82 -6.43 -14.41
CA LYS A 22 10.58 -7.14 -14.76
C LYS A 22 9.62 -7.23 -13.58
N PHE A 23 10.15 -7.46 -12.38
CA PHE A 23 9.36 -7.54 -11.16
C PHE A 23 8.82 -6.15 -10.79
N ASP A 24 9.66 -5.12 -10.87
CA ASP A 24 9.21 -3.73 -10.65
C ASP A 24 8.11 -3.33 -11.65
N ASN A 25 8.28 -3.65 -12.94
CA ASN A 25 7.24 -3.37 -13.94
C ASN A 25 5.94 -4.14 -13.67
N MET A 26 6.02 -5.39 -13.20
CA MET A 26 4.84 -6.19 -12.83
C MET A 26 4.11 -5.56 -11.64
N VAL A 27 4.83 -5.17 -10.59
CA VAL A 27 4.27 -4.49 -9.41
C VAL A 27 3.65 -3.15 -9.82
N GLY A 28 4.32 -2.39 -10.69
CA GLY A 28 3.81 -1.14 -11.24
C GLY A 28 2.51 -1.34 -12.01
N ALA A 29 2.44 -2.38 -12.86
CA ALA A 29 1.22 -2.74 -13.57
C ALA A 29 0.08 -3.13 -12.61
N LEU A 30 0.37 -3.87 -11.53
CA LEU A 30 -0.62 -4.21 -10.50
C LEU A 30 -1.15 -2.96 -9.78
N ILE A 31 -0.30 -1.98 -9.48
CA ILE A 31 -0.71 -0.71 -8.87
C ILE A 31 -1.62 0.07 -9.83
N LEU A 32 -1.26 0.15 -11.10
CA LEU A 32 -2.07 0.81 -12.13
C LEU A 32 -3.43 0.13 -12.29
N LEU A 33 -3.46 -1.20 -12.33
CA LEU A 33 -4.71 -1.95 -12.42
C LEU A 33 -5.58 -1.71 -11.20
N ASN A 34 -4.99 -1.73 -10.00
CA ASN A 34 -5.69 -1.42 -8.76
C ASN A 34 -6.27 0.00 -8.76
N ALA A 35 -5.51 0.99 -9.26
CA ALA A 35 -5.98 2.37 -9.38
C ALA A 35 -7.16 2.50 -10.36
N ILE A 36 -7.12 1.80 -11.50
CA ILE A 36 -8.23 1.75 -12.45
C ILE A 36 -9.47 1.11 -11.80
N THR A 37 -9.30 0.00 -11.07
CA THR A 37 -10.40 -0.63 -10.33
C THR A 37 -11.02 0.32 -9.32
N ILE A 38 -10.21 1.07 -8.55
CA ILE A 38 -10.70 2.09 -7.62
C ILE A 38 -11.46 3.20 -8.36
N GLY A 39 -10.98 3.64 -9.52
CA GLY A 39 -11.65 4.63 -10.35
C GLY A 39 -13.04 4.16 -10.81
N ILE A 40 -13.12 2.94 -11.34
CA ILE A 40 -14.40 2.31 -11.75
C ILE A 40 -15.33 2.16 -10.54
N GLN A 41 -14.80 1.71 -9.40
CA GLN A 41 -15.57 1.56 -8.16
C GLN A 41 -16.13 2.91 -7.68
N THR A 42 -15.38 3.99 -7.85
CA THR A 42 -15.78 5.34 -7.48
C THR A 42 -16.85 5.90 -8.43
N ASP A 43 -16.69 5.72 -9.74
CA ASP A 43 -17.70 6.13 -10.74
C ASP A 43 -19.02 5.35 -10.55
N TYR A 44 -18.94 4.04 -10.29
CA TYR A 44 -20.10 3.22 -9.98
C TYR A 44 -20.81 3.69 -8.70
N ALA A 45 -20.05 3.98 -7.64
CA ALA A 45 -20.60 4.49 -6.38
C ALA A 45 -21.22 5.88 -6.50
N ALA A 46 -20.72 6.72 -7.40
CA ALA A 46 -21.27 8.04 -7.67
C ALA A 46 -22.61 7.95 -8.44
N LYS A 47 -22.74 6.99 -9.36
CA LYS A 47 -23.96 6.78 -10.16
C LYS A 47 -25.05 6.02 -9.40
N ASN A 48 -24.67 5.07 -8.54
CA ASN A 48 -25.60 4.22 -7.78
C ASN A 48 -25.45 4.46 -6.28
N VAL A 49 -25.85 5.64 -5.80
CA VAL A 49 -25.70 6.08 -4.39
C VAL A 49 -26.44 5.17 -3.39
N THR A 50 -27.44 4.41 -3.84
CA THR A 50 -28.39 3.67 -2.98
C THR A 50 -28.24 2.14 -3.05
N GLU A 51 -27.47 1.60 -4.00
CA GLU A 51 -27.28 0.15 -4.12
C GLU A 51 -26.00 -0.32 -3.42
N ASN A 52 -26.10 -1.46 -2.73
CA ASN A 52 -24.96 -2.10 -2.11
C ASN A 52 -23.89 -2.42 -3.17
N PHE A 53 -22.62 -2.19 -2.84
CA PHE A 53 -21.49 -2.53 -3.70
C PHE A 53 -21.59 -3.98 -4.18
N PRO A 54 -21.46 -4.24 -5.50
CA PRO A 54 -21.39 -5.60 -6.01
C PRO A 54 -20.26 -6.37 -5.32
N GLY A 55 -20.55 -7.58 -4.82
CA GLY A 55 -19.58 -8.39 -4.10
C GLY A 55 -18.32 -8.72 -4.92
N GLU A 56 -18.43 -8.68 -6.25
CA GLU A 56 -17.32 -8.92 -7.18
C GLU A 56 -16.16 -7.94 -7.00
N PHE A 57 -16.45 -6.65 -6.77
CA PHE A 57 -15.41 -5.64 -6.55
C PHE A 57 -14.62 -5.88 -5.26
N GLN A 58 -15.29 -6.41 -4.22
CA GLN A 58 -14.63 -6.73 -2.96
C GLN A 58 -13.68 -7.93 -3.10
N ILE A 59 -14.04 -8.92 -3.92
CA ILE A 59 -13.17 -10.08 -4.20
C ILE A 59 -11.90 -9.62 -4.93
N ILE A 60 -12.06 -8.79 -5.96
CA ILE A 60 -10.93 -8.24 -6.72
C ILE A 60 -10.00 -7.42 -5.80
N GLU A 61 -10.57 -6.59 -4.93
CA GLU A 61 -9.78 -5.82 -3.97
C GLU A 61 -9.00 -6.69 -2.98
N ARG A 62 -9.60 -7.76 -2.47
CA ARG A 62 -8.93 -8.74 -1.60
C ARG A 62 -7.77 -9.42 -2.32
N ILE A 63 -7.92 -9.75 -3.60
CA ILE A 63 -6.85 -10.33 -4.41
C ILE A 63 -5.67 -9.35 -4.52
N PHE A 64 -5.94 -8.10 -4.86
CA PHE A 64 -4.88 -7.07 -4.90
C PHE A 64 -4.20 -6.89 -3.55
N LEU A 65 -4.97 -6.81 -2.47
CA LEU A 65 -4.44 -6.71 -1.12
C LEU A 65 -3.52 -7.90 -0.80
N ALA A 66 -3.95 -9.13 -1.11
CA ALA A 66 -3.15 -10.33 -0.90
C ALA A 66 -1.85 -10.31 -1.71
N CYS A 67 -1.90 -9.91 -2.99
CA CYS A 67 -0.71 -9.77 -3.83
C CYS A 67 0.29 -8.77 -3.22
N PHE A 68 -0.17 -7.57 -2.84
CA PHE A 68 0.70 -6.56 -2.23
C PHE A 68 1.21 -6.95 -0.85
N ALA A 69 0.41 -7.66 -0.05
CA ALA A 69 0.84 -8.17 1.24
C ALA A 69 1.94 -9.22 1.10
N VAL A 70 1.82 -10.14 0.13
CA VAL A 70 2.86 -11.13 -0.19
C VAL A 70 4.12 -10.46 -0.71
N GLU A 71 3.98 -9.49 -1.60
CA GLU A 71 5.10 -8.69 -2.12
C GLU A 71 5.86 -7.99 -1.00
N LEU A 72 5.15 -7.28 -0.12
CA LEU A 72 5.75 -6.61 1.03
C LEU A 72 6.40 -7.62 1.99
N ALA A 73 5.76 -8.75 2.26
CA ALA A 73 6.31 -9.80 3.12
C ALA A 73 7.62 -10.36 2.54
N LEU A 74 7.69 -10.61 1.23
CA LEU A 74 8.91 -11.00 0.53
C LEU A 74 10.00 -9.93 0.66
N ARG A 75 9.64 -8.65 0.47
CA ARG A 75 10.56 -7.52 0.57
C ARG A 75 11.16 -7.40 1.98
N ILE A 76 10.33 -7.54 3.02
CA ILE A 76 10.73 -7.58 4.43
C ILE A 76 11.60 -8.81 4.71
N TYR A 77 11.24 -9.98 4.20
CA TYR A 77 11.99 -11.22 4.42
C TYR A 77 13.40 -11.18 3.82
N VAL A 78 13.56 -10.57 2.64
CA VAL A 78 14.84 -10.42 1.96
C VAL A 78 15.70 -9.32 2.58
N HIS A 79 15.13 -8.16 2.88
CA HIS A 79 15.90 -7.01 3.38
C HIS A 79 16.07 -6.99 4.91
N ARG A 80 15.28 -7.78 5.67
CA ARG A 80 15.31 -7.92 7.14
C ARG A 80 15.61 -6.60 7.87
N ARG A 81 16.79 -6.51 8.53
CA ARG A 81 17.22 -5.34 9.31
C ARG A 81 17.58 -4.14 8.43
N ASN A 82 18.09 -4.36 7.22
CA ASN A 82 18.38 -3.27 6.29
C ASN A 82 17.11 -2.59 5.75
N PHE A 83 15.95 -3.25 5.81
CA PHE A 83 14.68 -2.66 5.38
C PHE A 83 14.32 -1.39 6.19
N PHE A 84 14.61 -1.40 7.49
CA PHE A 84 14.28 -0.32 8.42
C PHE A 84 15.49 0.57 8.78
N CYS A 85 16.72 0.10 8.60
CA CYS A 85 17.94 0.85 8.92
C CYS A 85 18.49 1.68 7.76
N ASP A 86 18.02 1.50 6.53
CA ASP A 86 18.50 2.27 5.38
C ASP A 86 17.88 3.68 5.36
N CYS A 87 18.55 4.67 5.95
CA CYS A 87 18.00 5.99 6.27
C CYS A 87 17.34 6.73 5.07
N LYS A 88 17.74 6.44 3.82
CA LYS A 88 17.16 7.10 2.63
C LYS A 88 15.85 6.46 2.14
N ASN A 89 15.63 5.18 2.42
CA ASN A 89 14.50 4.40 1.89
C ASN A 89 13.56 3.91 3.00
N ALA A 90 14.03 3.89 4.25
CA ALA A 90 13.28 3.46 5.42
C ALA A 90 11.94 4.19 5.57
N ALA A 91 11.90 5.51 5.34
CA ALA A 91 10.65 6.27 5.45
C ALA A 91 9.55 5.77 4.48
N TRP A 92 9.93 5.44 3.24
CA TRP A 92 9.01 4.90 2.23
C TRP A 92 8.61 3.46 2.54
N ASN A 93 9.56 2.66 3.03
CA ASN A 93 9.31 1.30 3.48
C ASN A 93 8.34 1.24 4.68
N TYR A 94 8.48 2.18 5.63
CA TYR A 94 7.54 2.36 6.75
C TYR A 94 6.16 2.79 6.27
N PHE A 95 6.10 3.74 5.32
CA PHE A 95 4.84 4.16 4.72
C PHE A 95 4.13 3.00 4.02
N ASP A 96 4.85 2.22 3.21
CA ASP A 96 4.30 1.05 2.54
C ASP A 96 3.74 0.04 3.56
N THR A 97 4.53 -0.27 4.59
CA THR A 97 4.11 -1.18 5.67
C THR A 97 2.87 -0.69 6.40
N ALA A 98 2.81 0.60 6.73
CA ALA A 98 1.66 1.22 7.39
C ALA A 98 0.40 1.18 6.51
N VAL A 99 0.55 1.40 5.20
CA VAL A 99 -0.59 1.35 4.27
C VAL A 99 -1.10 -0.08 4.09
N VAL A 100 -0.24 -1.12 4.02
CA VAL A 100 -0.71 -2.52 3.93
C VAL A 100 -1.39 -2.91 5.25
N SER A 101 -0.80 -2.58 6.39
CA SER A 101 -1.34 -2.98 7.69
C SER A 101 -2.70 -2.32 7.97
N ALA A 102 -2.85 -1.04 7.64
CA ALA A 102 -4.12 -0.33 7.74
C ALA A 102 -5.21 -0.97 6.86
N GLN A 103 -4.87 -1.50 5.69
CA GLN A 103 -5.83 -2.18 4.80
C GLN A 103 -6.24 -3.56 5.32
N ILE A 104 -5.29 -4.34 5.83
CA ILE A 104 -5.60 -5.62 6.49
C ILE A 104 -6.53 -5.37 7.67
N PHE A 105 -6.26 -4.33 8.45
CA PHE A 105 -7.09 -3.94 9.58
C PHE A 105 -8.49 -3.48 9.14
N GLU A 106 -8.61 -2.65 8.11
CA GLU A 106 -9.89 -2.23 7.53
C GLU A 106 -10.73 -3.45 7.10
N GLU A 107 -10.11 -4.39 6.38
CA GLU A 107 -10.79 -5.58 5.87
C GLU A 107 -11.24 -6.52 7.00
N ALA A 108 -10.39 -6.69 8.03
CA ALA A 108 -10.73 -7.45 9.22
C ALA A 108 -11.91 -6.84 9.98
N LEU A 109 -11.94 -5.51 10.12
CA LEU A 109 -13.05 -4.80 10.74
C LEU A 109 -14.37 -4.95 9.95
N MET A 110 -14.32 -4.91 8.61
CA MET A 110 -15.50 -5.14 7.79
C MET A 110 -16.07 -6.54 7.97
N LEU A 111 -15.22 -7.57 8.05
CA LEU A 111 -15.65 -8.94 8.32
C LEU A 111 -16.31 -9.08 9.69
N ILE A 112 -15.74 -8.47 10.72
CA ILE A 112 -16.32 -8.49 12.08
C ILE A 112 -17.67 -7.76 12.09
N ALA A 113 -17.74 -6.58 11.46
CA ALA A 113 -18.97 -5.80 11.37
C ALA A 113 -20.09 -6.50 10.57
N ALA A 114 -19.75 -7.39 9.63
CA ALA A 114 -20.75 -8.16 8.90
C ALA A 114 -21.39 -9.29 9.75
N ASN A 115 -20.69 -9.79 10.77
CA ASN A 115 -21.11 -10.97 11.55
C ASN A 115 -21.75 -10.62 12.92
N VAL A 116 -21.68 -9.37 13.37
CA VAL A 116 -22.22 -8.93 14.68
C VAL A 116 -23.50 -8.12 14.49
N GLN A 117 -24.51 -8.34 15.34
CA GLN A 117 -25.74 -7.55 15.34
C GLN A 117 -25.45 -6.10 15.79
N LEU A 118 -25.90 -5.14 14.97
CA LEU A 118 -25.51 -3.73 15.04
C LEU A 118 -25.97 -3.05 16.35
N ASN A 119 -25.00 -2.72 17.22
CA ASN A 119 -25.18 -1.80 18.36
C ASN A 119 -24.76 -0.36 18.00
N THR A 120 -25.11 0.63 18.83
CA THR A 120 -24.80 2.06 18.61
C THR A 120 -23.31 2.35 18.36
N GLY A 121 -22.39 1.59 18.97
CA GLY A 121 -20.94 1.70 18.73
C GLY A 121 -20.52 1.30 17.30
N MET A 122 -21.32 0.47 16.62
CA MET A 122 -21.05 0.01 15.27
C MET A 122 -21.29 1.09 14.22
N PHE A 123 -22.16 2.08 14.49
CA PHE A 123 -22.29 3.26 13.64
C PHE A 123 -20.99 4.10 13.61
N THR A 124 -20.26 4.17 14.72
CA THR A 124 -18.94 4.83 14.76
C THR A 124 -17.92 4.06 13.95
N ILE A 125 -17.92 2.72 14.01
CA ILE A 125 -17.06 1.86 13.20
C ILE A 125 -17.36 2.06 11.71
N LEU A 126 -18.63 2.07 11.30
CA LEU A 126 -19.02 2.34 9.91
C LEU A 126 -18.55 3.73 9.42
N ARG A 127 -18.52 4.74 10.29
CA ARG A 127 -17.94 6.06 9.96
C ARG A 127 -16.42 6.00 9.78
N ILE A 128 -15.72 5.32 10.67
CA ILE A 128 -14.25 5.13 10.56
C ILE A 128 -13.91 4.37 9.29
N LEU A 129 -14.67 3.32 8.95
CA LEU A 129 -14.51 2.56 7.70
C LEU A 129 -14.66 3.46 6.46
N ARG A 130 -15.55 4.45 6.48
CA ARG A 130 -15.65 5.43 5.37
C ARG A 130 -14.38 6.27 5.22
N ILE A 131 -13.76 6.66 6.34
CA ILE A 131 -12.50 7.44 6.33
C ILE A 131 -11.33 6.55 5.89
N LEU A 132 -11.30 5.29 6.32
CA LEU A 132 -10.27 4.32 5.95
C LEU A 132 -10.22 4.04 4.44
N ARG A 133 -11.31 4.25 3.69
CA ARG A 133 -11.28 4.20 2.22
C ARG A 133 -10.24 5.14 1.59
N ILE A 134 -9.89 6.26 2.25
CA ILE A 134 -8.81 7.16 1.79
C ILE A 134 -7.46 6.42 1.77
N VAL A 135 -7.23 5.48 2.69
CA VAL A 135 -6.01 4.65 2.74
C VAL A 135 -5.86 3.79 1.47
N ARG A 136 -6.95 3.46 0.79
CA ARG A 136 -6.92 2.75 -0.50
C ARG A 136 -6.33 3.63 -1.60
N ILE A 137 -6.61 4.94 -1.58
CA ILE A 137 -6.04 5.91 -2.53
C ILE A 137 -4.54 6.09 -2.27
N LEU A 138 -4.10 5.99 -1.01
CA LEU A 138 -2.68 6.01 -0.65
C LEU A 138 -1.87 4.87 -1.28
N ARG A 139 -2.51 3.80 -1.79
CA ARG A 139 -1.83 2.75 -2.60
C ARG A 139 -1.17 3.34 -3.85
N VAL A 140 -1.81 4.30 -4.50
CA VAL A 140 -1.28 4.93 -5.72
C VAL A 140 0.02 5.68 -5.42
N VAL A 141 0.15 6.26 -4.22
CA VAL A 141 1.36 6.95 -3.77
C VAL A 141 2.57 5.99 -3.74
N ARG A 142 2.36 4.68 -3.63
CA ARG A 142 3.45 3.69 -3.69
C ARG A 142 4.15 3.66 -5.05
N VAL A 143 3.48 4.08 -6.12
CA VAL A 143 4.12 4.20 -7.44
C VAL A 143 5.31 5.17 -7.41
N LEU A 144 5.26 6.17 -6.51
CA LEU A 144 6.34 7.13 -6.31
C LEU A 144 7.58 6.47 -5.70
N HIS A 145 7.40 5.44 -4.88
CA HIS A 145 8.53 4.69 -4.33
C HIS A 145 9.12 3.74 -5.37
N LEU A 146 8.27 3.11 -6.19
CA LEU A 146 8.67 2.16 -7.22
C LEU A 146 9.43 2.84 -8.37
N ILE A 147 9.02 4.05 -8.75
CA ILE A 147 9.64 4.81 -9.85
C ILE A 147 10.54 5.90 -9.26
N SER A 148 11.85 5.64 -9.27
CA SER A 148 12.87 6.56 -8.76
C SER A 148 12.85 7.94 -9.43
N GLU A 149 12.44 8.02 -10.69
CA GLU A 149 12.27 9.30 -11.40
C GLU A 149 11.13 10.14 -10.82
N LEU A 150 9.97 9.52 -10.55
CA LEU A 150 8.83 10.20 -9.93
C LEU A 150 9.17 10.71 -8.53
N ARG A 151 9.87 9.89 -7.73
CA ARG A 151 10.38 10.32 -6.42
C ARG A 151 11.23 11.59 -6.53
N THR A 152 12.12 11.64 -7.51
CA THR A 152 13.03 12.77 -7.70
C THR A 152 12.25 14.03 -8.06
N ILE A 153 11.30 13.93 -8.99
CA ILE A 153 10.41 15.05 -9.37
C ILE A 153 9.61 15.54 -8.16
N VAL A 154 9.00 14.63 -7.39
CA VAL A 154 8.22 14.98 -6.19
C VAL A 154 9.12 15.64 -5.13
N SER A 155 10.34 15.16 -4.93
CA SER A 155 11.28 15.77 -3.99
C SER A 155 11.67 17.18 -4.40
N SER A 156 11.81 17.45 -5.70
CA SER A 156 12.05 18.80 -6.23
C SER A 156 10.85 19.72 -6.00
N ILE A 157 9.62 19.24 -6.25
CA ILE A 157 8.39 20.00 -5.98
C ILE A 157 8.30 20.36 -4.49
N ILE A 158 8.51 19.40 -3.59
CA ILE A 158 8.49 19.63 -2.14
C ILE A 158 9.60 20.62 -1.74
N GLY A 159 10.79 20.50 -2.33
CA GLY A 159 11.90 21.43 -2.11
C GLY A 159 11.53 22.87 -2.50
N SER A 160 10.92 23.06 -3.66
CA SER A 160 10.43 24.36 -4.13
C SER A 160 9.32 24.93 -3.26
N LEU A 161 8.41 24.10 -2.75
CA LEU A 161 7.35 24.52 -1.82
C LEU A 161 7.87 24.88 -0.43
N ARG A 162 9.02 24.33 -0.03
CA ARG A 162 9.67 24.68 1.24
C ARG A 162 10.31 26.06 1.20
N SER A 163 10.79 26.50 0.03
CA SER A 163 11.42 27.81 -0.17
C SER A 163 10.55 29.00 0.28
N PRO A 164 9.27 29.12 -0.12
CA PRO A 164 8.42 30.23 0.34
C PRO A 164 8.03 30.13 1.81
N GLY A 165 8.07 28.94 2.42
CA GLY A 165 7.77 28.74 3.85
C GLY A 165 8.79 29.36 4.81
N TRP A 166 9.97 29.73 4.32
CA TRP A 166 10.99 30.47 5.10
C TRP A 166 10.90 31.99 4.93
N THR A 167 10.11 32.47 3.97
CA THR A 167 9.91 33.90 3.69
C THR A 167 8.70 34.50 4.41
N VAL A 168 7.89 33.68 5.08
CA VAL A 168 6.71 34.12 5.86
C VAL A 168 6.99 34.00 7.35
#